data_AF-A0A928UH57-F1
#
_entry.id   AF-A0A928UH57-F1
#
_cell.length_a   1.000
_cell.length_b   1.000
_cell.length_c   1.000
_cell.angle_alpha   90.00
_cell.angle_beta   90.00
_cell.angle_gamma   90.00
#
_symmetry.space_group_name_H-M   'P 1'
#
loop_
_entity.id
_entity.type
_entity.pdbx_description
1 polymer ?
#
loop_
_entity_poly.entity_id
_entity_poly.type
_entity_poly.pdbx_seq_one_letter_code
_entity_poly.pdbx_strand_id
1 'polypeptide(L)'
;MRVQQVQPNTTFNANKTTRRLDYESHELLEKLLETMDKETEFKSNEYAYESTKTRRITLHDSKKREIAELIDTRQNLAQIHTGNQMFDNTCLTIGKVELVIENKTGKIIDYYKPFLKSWNSIMKKIGETLLDFNNGFYTNMVQKHRHTFKGLYPKGQELAKKLKV
;
A
#
# COMPACT_ATOMS: atom_id res chain seq x y z
N MET A 1 6.11 -25.81 -50.17
CA MET A 1 5.84 -25.40 -48.77
C MET A 1 5.61 -23.90 -48.73
N ARG A 2 4.40 -23.44 -48.40
CA ARG A 2 4.11 -22.01 -48.21
C ARG A 2 4.20 -21.71 -46.72
N VAL A 3 5.14 -20.84 -46.35
CA VAL A 3 5.24 -20.32 -44.98
C VAL A 3 4.03 -19.42 -44.75
N GLN A 4 3.09 -19.88 -43.92
CA GLN A 4 2.03 -19.02 -43.41
C GLN A 4 2.70 -17.93 -42.58
N GLN A 5 2.54 -16.67 -43.00
CA GLN A 5 2.86 -15.52 -42.19
C GLN A 5 2.07 -15.63 -40.89
N VAL A 6 2.77 -15.82 -39.77
CA VAL A 6 2.22 -15.64 -38.44
C VAL A 6 1.77 -14.18 -38.39
N GLN A 7 0.45 -13.98 -38.32
CA GLN A 7 -0.09 -12.64 -38.13
C GLN A 7 0.58 -12.01 -36.91
N PRO A 8 1.04 -10.74 -36.99
CA PRO A 8 1.61 -10.08 -35.85
C PRO A 8 0.61 -10.14 -34.71
N ASN A 9 1.06 -10.61 -33.54
CA ASN A 9 0.31 -10.65 -32.29
C ASN A 9 -0.57 -9.42 -32.20
N THR A 10 -1.87 -9.59 -32.45
CA THR A 10 -2.89 -8.63 -32.08
C THR A 10 -2.69 -8.40 -30.60
N THR A 11 -2.09 -7.26 -30.25
CA THR A 11 -2.07 -6.72 -28.90
C THR A 11 -3.49 -6.82 -28.37
N PHE A 12 -3.71 -7.74 -27.44
CA PHE A 12 -4.94 -7.85 -26.70
C PHE A 12 -5.05 -6.58 -25.85
N ASN A 13 -5.56 -5.52 -26.45
CA ASN A 13 -5.94 -4.30 -25.77
C ASN A 13 -7.41 -4.48 -25.36
N ALA A 14 -7.70 -5.53 -24.59
CA ALA A 14 -8.94 -5.53 -23.84
C ALA A 14 -8.74 -4.47 -22.78
N ASN A 15 -9.46 -3.35 -22.94
CA ASN A 15 -9.81 -2.43 -21.87
C ASN A 15 -9.65 -3.17 -20.55
N LYS A 16 -8.58 -2.87 -19.78
CA LYS A 16 -8.51 -3.20 -18.36
C LYS A 16 -9.84 -2.65 -17.87
N THR A 17 -10.86 -3.49 -17.72
CA THR A 17 -12.12 -3.12 -17.11
C THR A 17 -11.66 -2.81 -15.71
N THR A 18 -11.48 -1.54 -15.43
CA THR A 18 -10.76 -1.08 -14.26
C THR A 18 -11.58 -1.50 -13.07
N ARG A 19 -11.24 -2.68 -12.54
CA ARG A 19 -11.93 -3.26 -11.40
C ARG A 19 -11.69 -2.30 -10.24
N ARG A 20 -12.70 -2.14 -9.41
CA ARG A 20 -12.67 -1.29 -8.24
C ARG A 20 -13.12 -2.12 -7.06
N LEU A 21 -12.60 -1.80 -5.88
CA LEU A 21 -13.21 -2.22 -4.64
C LEU A 21 -14.69 -1.80 -4.63
N ASP A 22 -15.53 -2.60 -3.97
CA ASP A 22 -16.85 -2.08 -3.60
C ASP A 22 -16.69 -0.98 -2.54
N TYR A 23 -17.78 -0.26 -2.32
CA TYR A 23 -17.80 0.90 -1.43
C TYR A 23 -17.32 0.53 -0.01
N GLU A 24 -17.84 -0.56 0.55
CA GLU A 24 -17.51 -1.02 1.90
C GLU A 24 -16.02 -1.41 2.03
N SER A 25 -15.49 -2.17 1.06
CA SER A 25 -14.08 -2.55 1.05
C SER A 25 -13.17 -1.32 0.86
N HIS A 26 -13.60 -0.34 0.07
CA HIS A 26 -12.86 0.90 -0.08
C HIS A 26 -12.83 1.67 1.25
N GLU A 27 -13.97 1.89 1.92
CA GLU A 27 -14.03 2.53 3.24
C GLU A 27 -13.13 1.84 4.28
N LEU A 28 -13.09 0.50 4.28
CA LEU A 28 -12.21 -0.27 5.15
C LEU A 28 -10.72 -0.01 4.85
N LEU A 29 -10.34 0.12 3.58
CA LEU A 29 -8.99 0.51 3.19
C LEU A 29 -8.67 1.93 3.68
N GLU A 30 -9.57 2.89 3.48
CA GLU A 30 -9.35 4.28 3.90
C GLU A 30 -9.13 4.37 5.41
N LYS A 31 -10.03 3.74 6.18
CA LYS A 31 -9.93 3.70 7.65
C LYS A 31 -8.62 3.09 8.13
N LEU A 32 -8.16 2.02 7.48
CA LEU A 32 -6.92 1.34 7.84
C LEU A 32 -5.69 2.23 7.56
N LEU A 33 -5.67 2.90 6.41
CA LEU A 33 -4.65 3.85 6.01
C LEU A 33 -4.59 5.08 6.93
N GLU A 34 -5.75 5.60 7.34
CA GLU A 34 -5.84 6.66 8.36
C GLU A 34 -5.32 6.19 9.72
N THR A 35 -5.64 4.95 10.11
CA THR A 35 -5.18 4.37 11.37
C THR A 35 -3.66 4.20 11.38
N MET A 36 -3.07 3.77 10.26
CA MET A 36 -1.61 3.73 10.07
C MET A 36 -0.98 5.12 10.15
N ASP A 37 -1.64 6.15 9.62
CA ASP A 37 -1.16 7.53 9.69
C ASP A 37 -1.22 8.09 11.12
N LYS A 38 -2.25 7.77 11.90
CA LYS A 38 -2.36 8.20 13.31
C LYS A 38 -1.24 7.66 14.20
N GLU A 39 -0.63 6.53 13.86
CA GLU A 39 0.56 6.00 14.55
C GLU A 39 1.88 6.63 14.07
N THR A 40 1.84 7.56 13.11
CA THR A 40 3.05 8.22 12.62
C THR A 40 3.60 9.17 13.68
N GLU A 41 4.84 8.95 14.08
CA GLU A 41 5.57 9.82 14.99
C GLU A 41 6.42 10.80 14.19
N PHE A 42 6.40 12.08 14.56
CA PHE A 42 7.24 13.11 13.96
C PHE A 42 8.01 13.88 15.02
N LYS A 43 9.31 14.06 14.81
CA LYS A 43 10.22 14.82 15.68
C LYS A 43 11.05 15.75 14.82
N SER A 44 11.18 17.01 15.22
CA SER A 44 11.97 18.00 14.50
C SER A 44 12.66 18.97 15.45
N ASN A 45 13.80 19.49 15.02
CA ASN A 45 14.44 20.67 15.60
C ASN A 45 14.78 21.67 14.47
N GLU A 46 15.53 22.74 14.75
CA GLU A 46 15.85 23.74 13.74
C GLU A 46 16.78 23.25 12.60
N TYR A 47 17.44 22.10 12.77
CA TYR A 47 18.42 21.55 11.83
C TYR A 47 17.93 20.30 11.09
N ALA A 48 17.12 19.46 11.73
CA ALA A 48 16.78 18.13 11.24
C ALA A 48 15.36 17.70 11.61
N TYR A 49 14.88 16.69 10.89
CA TYR A 49 13.62 16.01 11.16
C TYR A 49 13.77 14.49 11.09
N GLU A 50 12.86 13.81 11.79
CA GLU A 50 12.68 12.38 11.81
C GLU A 50 11.19 12.05 11.82
N SER A 51 10.75 11.14 10.96
CA SER A 51 9.39 10.62 10.92
C SER A 51 9.41 9.10 10.92
N THR A 52 8.64 8.47 11.80
CA THR A 52 8.48 7.01 11.83
C THR A 52 7.03 6.67 11.55
N LYS A 53 6.78 5.92 10.46
CA LYS A 53 5.43 5.57 9.99
C LYS A 53 5.29 4.06 9.81
N THR A 54 4.13 3.50 10.14
CA THR A 54 3.77 2.13 9.77
C THR A 54 3.56 2.05 8.25
N ARG A 55 4.37 1.23 7.57
CA ARG A 55 4.38 1.11 6.09
C ARG A 55 3.88 -0.23 5.60
N ARG A 56 4.06 -1.28 6.39
CA ARG A 56 3.58 -2.62 6.09
C ARG A 56 2.88 -3.16 7.31
N ILE A 57 1.77 -3.85 7.07
CA ILE A 57 1.10 -4.65 8.07
C ILE A 57 0.88 -6.05 7.51
N THR A 58 0.98 -7.02 8.40
CA THR A 58 0.91 -8.43 8.04
C THR A 58 -0.09 -9.12 8.97
N LEU A 59 -1.01 -9.89 8.39
CA LEU A 59 -1.98 -10.70 9.11
C LEU A 59 -1.45 -12.14 9.25
N HIS A 60 -1.46 -12.69 10.46
CA HIS A 60 -1.05 -14.06 10.72
C HIS A 60 -2.21 -14.96 11.15
N ASP A 61 -2.11 -16.25 10.82
CA ASP A 61 -3.01 -17.27 11.38
C ASP A 61 -2.60 -17.68 12.80
N SER A 62 -3.39 -18.57 13.42
CA SER A 62 -3.10 -19.12 14.76
C SER A 62 -1.78 -19.89 14.86
N LYS A 63 -1.18 -20.28 13.73
CA LYS A 63 0.12 -20.95 13.61
C LYS A 63 1.24 -19.96 13.22
N LYS A 64 0.99 -18.65 13.31
CA LYS A 64 1.91 -17.56 12.93
C LYS A 64 2.32 -17.53 11.47
N ARG A 65 1.56 -18.16 10.57
CA ARG A 65 1.83 -18.12 9.12
C ARG A 65 1.20 -16.87 8.51
N GLU A 66 1.92 -16.25 7.58
CA GLU A 66 1.44 -15.08 6.85
C GLU A 66 0.22 -15.43 6.00
N ILE A 67 -0.91 -14.78 6.24
CA ILE A 67 -2.14 -14.95 5.45
C ILE A 67 -2.23 -13.83 4.40
N ALA A 68 -1.95 -12.61 4.82
CA ALA A 68 -2.07 -11.42 4.01
C ALA A 68 -1.05 -10.35 4.41
N GLU A 69 -0.67 -9.54 3.45
CA GLU A 69 0.21 -8.40 3.62
C GLU A 69 -0.42 -7.18 2.95
N LEU A 70 -0.39 -6.04 3.64
CA LEU A 70 -0.75 -4.74 3.09
C LEU A 70 0.44 -3.80 3.21
N ILE A 71 0.85 -3.21 2.08
CA ILE A 71 1.95 -2.26 1.99
C ILE A 71 1.41 -0.91 1.51
N ASP A 72 1.58 0.10 2.35
CA ASP A 72 1.26 1.49 2.06
C ASP A 72 2.44 2.19 1.36
N THR A 73 2.29 2.54 0.08
CA THR A 73 3.35 3.18 -0.71
C THR A 73 3.42 4.69 -0.48
N ARG A 74 2.45 5.29 0.20
CA ARG A 74 2.35 6.74 0.44
C ARG A 74 3.58 7.33 1.14
N GLN A 75 4.29 8.21 0.43
CA GLN A 75 5.38 8.98 1.02
C GLN A 75 4.86 10.16 1.86
N ASN A 76 4.52 9.89 3.11
CA ASN A 76 4.22 10.97 4.05
C ASN A 76 5.52 11.66 4.46
N LEU A 77 5.80 12.81 3.86
CA LEU A 77 6.67 13.82 4.43
C LEU A 77 5.79 14.71 5.31
N ALA A 78 6.23 14.96 6.54
CA ALA A 78 5.46 15.53 7.66
C ALA A 78 4.80 16.91 7.45
N GLN A 79 4.79 17.47 6.24
CA GLN A 79 4.24 18.79 5.93
C GLN A 79 2.86 18.76 5.26
N ILE A 80 2.24 17.59 5.02
CA ILE A 80 0.95 17.51 4.31
C ILE A 80 -0.16 17.06 5.26
N HIS A 81 -0.50 17.92 6.24
CA HIS A 81 -1.76 17.85 6.97
C HIS A 81 -2.90 18.52 6.17
N THR A 82 -2.97 18.28 4.87
CA THR A 82 -3.92 18.96 3.98
C THR A 82 -4.41 17.98 2.91
N GLY A 83 -5.50 17.27 3.18
CA GLY A 83 -6.38 16.63 2.18
C GLY A 83 -5.79 15.57 1.22
N ASN A 84 -4.47 15.35 1.21
CA ASN A 84 -3.77 14.54 0.22
C ASN A 84 -3.27 13.18 0.76
N GLN A 85 -3.79 12.73 1.90
CA GLN A 85 -3.38 11.48 2.52
C GLN A 85 -3.82 10.24 1.72
N MET A 86 -4.77 10.34 0.80
CA MET A 86 -5.27 9.20 0.00
C MET A 86 -4.68 9.13 -1.41
N PHE A 87 -3.69 9.97 -1.76
CA PHE A 87 -2.98 9.83 -3.04
C PHE A 87 -1.91 8.75 -2.94
N ASP A 88 -1.52 8.14 -4.06
CA ASP A 88 -0.65 6.94 -4.16
C ASP A 88 -1.43 5.61 -4.04
N ASN A 89 -0.70 4.50 -3.97
CA ASN A 89 -1.23 3.16 -4.05
C ASN A 89 -1.07 2.38 -2.74
N THR A 90 -1.76 1.25 -2.68
CA THR A 90 -1.56 0.21 -1.68
C THR A 90 -1.38 -1.11 -2.41
N CYS A 91 -0.36 -1.85 -2.01
CA CYS A 91 -0.19 -3.23 -2.45
C CYS A 91 -0.84 -4.16 -1.43
N LEU A 92 -1.76 -5.01 -1.87
CA LEU A 92 -2.42 -6.01 -1.05
C LEU A 92 -2.12 -7.41 -1.60
N THR A 93 -1.49 -8.24 -0.77
CA THR A 93 -1.17 -9.63 -1.09
C THR A 93 -2.00 -10.56 -0.22
N ILE A 94 -2.71 -11.50 -0.84
CA ILE A 94 -3.53 -12.52 -0.17
C ILE A 94 -3.23 -13.88 -0.81
N GLY A 95 -2.40 -14.68 -0.13
CA GLY A 95 -1.92 -15.95 -0.67
C GLY A 95 -1.16 -15.78 -2.00
N LYS A 96 -1.78 -16.18 -3.12
CA LYS A 96 -1.21 -16.07 -4.48
C LYS A 96 -1.83 -14.92 -5.30
N VAL A 97 -2.61 -14.06 -4.67
CA VAL A 97 -3.22 -12.89 -5.30
C VAL A 97 -2.47 -11.66 -4.82
N GLU A 98 -2.07 -10.80 -5.75
CA GLU A 98 -1.40 -9.53 -5.46
C GLU A 98 -2.15 -8.44 -6.23
N LEU A 99 -2.43 -7.33 -5.57
CA LEU A 99 -3.22 -6.23 -6.13
C LEU A 99 -2.53 -4.91 -5.82
N VAL A 100 -2.48 -4.03 -6.81
CA VAL A 100 -2.11 -2.63 -6.63
C VAL A 100 -3.37 -1.80 -6.76
N ILE A 101 -3.74 -1.14 -5.67
CA ILE A 101 -4.98 -0.38 -5.51
C ILE A 101 -4.62 1.10 -5.44
N GLU A 102 -5.19 1.92 -6.31
CA GLU A 102 -5.14 3.37 -6.20
C GLU A 102 -6.01 3.82 -5.02
N ASN A 103 -5.38 4.37 -3.98
CA ASN A 103 -6.02 4.61 -2.68
C ASN A 103 -7.22 5.55 -2.79
N LYS A 104 -7.10 6.62 -3.59
CA LYS A 104 -8.14 7.64 -3.74
C LYS A 104 -9.44 7.11 -4.33
N THR A 105 -9.36 6.14 -5.25
CA THR A 105 -10.54 5.70 -5.99
C THR A 105 -10.87 4.23 -5.79
N GLY A 106 -10.09 3.49 -5.01
CA GLY A 106 -10.22 2.04 -4.83
C GLY A 106 -9.99 1.23 -6.12
N LYS A 107 -9.45 1.86 -7.17
CA LYS A 107 -9.26 1.24 -8.49
C LYS A 107 -8.07 0.30 -8.46
N ILE A 108 -8.25 -0.92 -8.95
CA ILE A 108 -7.18 -1.89 -9.15
C ILE A 108 -6.46 -1.52 -10.46
N ILE A 109 -5.25 -1.00 -10.33
CA ILE A 109 -4.43 -0.53 -11.45
C ILE A 109 -3.50 -1.63 -11.97
N ASP A 110 -3.11 -2.55 -11.09
CA ASP A 110 -2.35 -3.74 -11.44
C ASP A 110 -2.71 -4.93 -10.56
N TYR A 111 -2.48 -6.14 -11.08
CA TYR A 111 -2.79 -7.36 -10.36
C TYR A 111 -2.04 -8.59 -10.87
N TYR A 112 -1.77 -9.51 -9.96
CA TYR A 112 -1.52 -10.92 -10.23
C TYR A 112 -2.64 -11.75 -9.59
N LYS A 113 -3.26 -12.65 -10.36
CA LYS A 113 -4.27 -13.58 -9.84
C LYS A 113 -4.13 -14.95 -10.49
N PRO A 114 -4.37 -16.06 -9.75
CA PRO A 114 -4.46 -17.38 -10.34
C PRO A 114 -5.58 -17.47 -11.38
N PHE A 115 -5.33 -18.16 -12.51
CA PHE A 115 -6.30 -18.30 -13.61
C PHE A 115 -7.65 -18.87 -13.16
N LEU A 116 -7.64 -19.83 -12.24
CA LEU A 116 -8.83 -20.52 -11.74
C LEU A 116 -9.67 -19.70 -10.75
N LYS A 117 -9.19 -18.55 -10.27
CA LYS A 117 -9.89 -17.73 -9.28
C LYS A 117 -10.73 -16.66 -9.96
N SER A 118 -12.03 -16.69 -9.70
CA SER A 118 -12.96 -15.66 -10.19
C SER A 118 -12.76 -14.35 -9.45
N TRP A 119 -13.01 -13.23 -10.14
CA TRP A 119 -12.93 -11.90 -9.55
C TRP A 119 -13.89 -11.73 -8.38
N ASN A 120 -15.11 -12.24 -8.46
CA ASN A 120 -16.08 -12.14 -7.35
C ASN A 120 -15.56 -12.81 -6.08
N SER A 121 -14.93 -13.99 -6.22
CA SER A 121 -14.30 -14.67 -5.07
C SER A 121 -13.11 -13.89 -4.51
N ILE A 122 -12.33 -13.25 -5.38
CA ILE A 122 -11.19 -12.42 -4.98
C ILE A 122 -11.69 -11.18 -4.22
N MET A 123 -12.67 -10.44 -4.76
CA MET A 123 -13.20 -9.24 -4.13
C MET A 123 -13.80 -9.51 -2.76
N LYS A 124 -14.60 -10.59 -2.63
CA LYS A 124 -15.11 -11.01 -1.32
C LYS A 124 -13.97 -11.26 -0.33
N LYS A 125 -12.90 -11.94 -0.77
CA LYS A 125 -11.75 -12.23 0.09
C LYS A 125 -10.98 -10.96 0.48
N ILE A 126 -10.89 -9.98 -0.41
CA ILE A 126 -10.31 -8.67 -0.09
C ILE A 126 -11.10 -7.99 1.02
N GLY A 127 -12.42 -7.88 0.88
CA GLY A 127 -13.29 -7.26 1.89
C GLY A 127 -13.14 -7.90 3.26
N GLU A 128 -13.18 -9.24 3.33
CA GLU A 128 -12.92 -10.00 4.57
C GLU A 128 -11.54 -9.67 5.16
N THR A 129 -10.50 -9.63 4.32
CA THR A 129 -9.12 -9.40 4.77
C THR A 129 -8.91 -7.97 5.27
N LEU A 130 -9.50 -6.97 4.61
CA LEU A 130 -9.45 -5.57 5.06
C LEU A 130 -10.20 -5.39 6.38
N LEU A 131 -11.31 -6.11 6.57
CA LEU A 131 -12.02 -6.14 7.84
C LEU A 131 -11.16 -6.77 8.94
N ASP A 132 -10.49 -7.89 8.66
CA ASP A 132 -9.58 -8.55 9.60
C ASP A 132 -8.41 -7.64 10.00
N PHE A 133 -7.82 -6.90 9.05
CA PHE A 133 -6.79 -5.90 9.35
C PHE A 133 -7.30 -4.81 10.28
N ASN A 134 -8.48 -4.24 10.00
CA ASN A 134 -9.07 -3.19 10.85
C ASN A 134 -9.38 -3.68 12.26
N ASN A 135 -10.00 -4.86 12.40
CA ASN A 135 -10.36 -5.45 13.68
C ASN A 135 -9.11 -5.90 14.48
N GLY A 136 -8.10 -6.40 13.77
CA GLY A 136 -6.86 -6.90 14.36
C GLY A 136 -5.79 -5.84 14.59
N PHE A 137 -5.96 -4.60 14.13
CA PHE A 137 -4.89 -3.59 14.09
C PHE A 137 -4.25 -3.30 15.45
N TYR A 138 -5.04 -3.32 16.53
CA TYR A 138 -4.56 -3.08 17.90
C TYR A 138 -4.35 -4.36 18.71
N THR A 139 -4.49 -5.53 18.09
CA THR A 139 -4.25 -6.83 18.73
C THR A 139 -2.96 -7.46 18.20
N ASN A 140 -2.54 -8.58 18.80
CA ASN A 140 -1.36 -9.32 18.34
C ASN A 140 -1.59 -10.10 17.03
N MET A 141 -2.73 -9.91 16.36
CA MET A 141 -3.03 -10.57 15.08
C MET A 141 -2.35 -9.89 13.89
N VAL A 142 -2.07 -8.59 14.01
CA VAL A 142 -1.42 -7.79 12.97
C VAL A 142 0.00 -7.44 13.39
N GLN A 143 0.99 -7.92 12.63
CA GLN A 143 2.38 -7.50 12.77
C GLN A 143 2.61 -6.21 11.98
N LYS A 144 3.15 -5.18 12.63
CA LYS A 144 3.41 -3.86 12.03
C LYS A 144 4.90 -3.69 11.73
N HIS A 145 5.20 -3.23 10.53
CA HIS A 145 6.54 -2.85 10.11
C HIS A 145 6.59 -1.34 9.91
N ARG A 146 7.41 -0.67 10.73
CA ARG A 146 7.60 0.78 10.71
C ARG A 146 8.85 1.15 9.95
N HIS A 147 8.78 2.24 9.20
CA HIS A 147 9.91 2.81 8.48
C HIS A 147 10.20 4.21 9.04
N THR A 148 11.48 4.49 9.28
CA THR A 148 11.94 5.79 9.78
C THR A 148 12.63 6.56 8.66
N PHE A 149 12.11 7.73 8.35
CA PHE A 149 12.69 8.70 7.43
C PHE A 149 13.36 9.82 8.21
N LYS A 150 14.58 10.19 7.83
CA LYS A 150 15.33 11.30 8.44
C LYS A 150 15.80 12.26 7.36
N GLY A 151 15.86 13.54 7.69
CA GLY A 151 16.40 14.54 6.78
C GLY A 151 16.87 15.80 7.49
N LEU A 152 17.58 16.63 6.74
CA LEU A 152 18.09 17.92 7.19
C LEU A 152 17.26 19.06 6.61
N TYR A 153 16.90 20.02 7.46
CA TYR A 153 16.42 21.33 7.03
C TYR A 153 17.56 22.16 6.41
N PRO A 154 17.26 23.26 5.68
CA PRO A 154 18.29 24.10 5.07
C PRO A 154 19.40 24.53 6.04
N LYS A 155 19.04 24.94 7.27
CA LYS A 155 20.02 25.27 8.33
C LYS A 155 20.91 24.09 8.70
N GLY A 156 20.36 22.88 8.80
CA GLY A 156 21.13 21.67 9.08
C GLY A 156 22.05 21.29 7.94
N GLN A 157 21.64 21.52 6.69
CA GLN A 157 22.50 21.31 5.52
C GLN A 157 23.68 22.29 5.50
N GLU A 158 23.45 23.56 5.84
CA GLU A 158 24.51 24.56 5.98
C GLU A 158 25.49 24.21 7.11
N LEU A 159 24.98 23.79 8.26
CA LEU A 159 25.81 23.34 9.38
C LEU A 159 26.65 22.11 8.98
N ALA A 160 26.05 21.13 8.32
CA ALA A 160 26.76 19.94 7.84
C ALA A 160 27.86 20.28 6.83
N LYS A 161 27.68 21.30 5.97
CA LYS A 161 28.72 21.81 5.07
C LYS A 161 29.87 22.46 5.82
N LYS A 162 29.59 23.23 6.88
CA LYS A 162 30.60 23.90 7.72
C LYS A 162 31.43 22.93 8.57
N LEU A 163 30.87 21.77 8.92
CA LEU A 163 31.52 20.75 9.76
C LEU A 163 32.37 19.74 8.98
N LYS A 164 32.29 19.73 7.64
CA LYS A 164 33.19 18.91 6.81
C LYS A 164 34.53 19.64 6.68
N VAL A 165 35.57 19.10 7.35
CA VAL A 165 36.99 19.36 7.07
C VAL A 165 37.35 18.78 5.70
#